data_AF-A0A2N5UTF6-F1
#
_entry.id   AF-A0A2N5UTF6-F1
#
_cell.length_a   1.000
_cell.length_b   1.000
_cell.length_c   1.000
_cell.angle_alpha   90.00
_cell.angle_beta   90.00
_cell.angle_gamma   90.00
#
_symmetry.space_group_name_H-M   'P 1'
#
loop_
_entity.id
_entity.type
_entity.pdbx_description
1 polymer ?
#
loop_
_entity_poly.entity_id
_entity_poly.type
_entity_poly.pdbx_seq_one_letter_code
_entity_poly.pdbx_strand_id
1 'polypeptide(L)'
;MHTSMIPIYLVIAIPILITIYYIQRSRKEKQLKLKQGIGRGVAGFQTGVRRVAIPADIMERIRRGEQVSGEEITRAQQRMNNNTQSGSNTNKIVDQQWIPSSSTSSSPNSNNAKKIKQRKK
;
A
#
# COMPACT_ATOMS: atom_id res chain seq x y z
N MET A 1 -14.94 -28.54 41.80
CA MET A 1 -14.43 -28.87 40.45
C MET A 1 -14.10 -30.35 40.42
N HIS A 2 -14.52 -31.07 39.39
CA HIS A 2 -14.21 -32.50 39.25
C HIS A 2 -12.73 -32.66 38.85
N THR A 3 -11.85 -32.67 39.84
CA THR A 3 -10.40 -32.82 39.71
C THR A 3 -10.02 -34.09 38.94
N SER A 4 -10.89 -35.10 38.98
CA SER A 4 -10.77 -36.37 38.25
C SER A 4 -10.86 -36.23 36.73
N MET A 5 -11.38 -35.11 36.19
CA MET A 5 -11.52 -34.88 34.74
C MET A 5 -10.30 -34.16 34.13
N ILE A 6 -9.37 -33.67 34.95
CA ILE A 6 -8.11 -33.04 34.53
C ILE A 6 -7.32 -33.86 33.50
N PRO A 7 -7.09 -35.18 33.67
CA PRO A 7 -6.31 -35.96 32.69
C PRO A 7 -6.98 -36.01 31.31
N ILE A 8 -8.31 -36.06 31.24
CA ILE A 8 -9.07 -36.09 29.98
C ILE A 8 -8.92 -34.75 29.25
N TYR A 9 -8.99 -33.64 29.97
CA TYR A 9 -8.78 -32.32 29.38
C TYR A 9 -7.36 -32.13 28.84
N LEU A 10 -6.34 -32.67 29.49
CA LEU A 10 -4.96 -32.59 29.00
C LEU A 10 -4.80 -33.34 27.66
N VAL A 11 -5.34 -34.56 27.56
CA VAL A 11 -5.25 -35.37 26.34
C VAL A 11 -5.93 -34.69 25.14
N ILE A 12 -7.00 -33.94 25.37
CA ILE A 12 -7.71 -33.19 24.31
C ILE A 12 -7.06 -31.83 24.03
N ALA A 13 -6.60 -31.12 25.07
CA ALA A 13 -6.04 -29.78 24.92
C ALA A 13 -4.66 -29.78 24.25
N ILE A 14 -3.82 -30.78 24.51
CA ILE A 14 -2.48 -30.90 23.93
C ILE A 14 -2.50 -30.91 22.39
N PRO A 15 -3.24 -31.79 21.69
CA PRO A 15 -3.26 -31.82 20.22
C PRO A 15 -3.86 -30.54 19.62
N ILE A 16 -4.85 -29.94 20.28
CA ILE A 16 -5.44 -28.66 19.86
C ILE A 16 -4.40 -27.53 19.95
N LEU A 17 -3.67 -27.45 21.07
CA LEU A 17 -2.63 -26.44 21.28
C LEU A 17 -1.50 -26.58 20.24
N ILE A 18 -1.07 -27.81 19.96
CA ILE A 18 -0.05 -28.11 18.94
C ILE A 18 -0.53 -27.64 17.56
N THR A 19 -1.78 -27.93 17.21
CA THR A 19 -2.34 -27.55 15.90
C THR A 19 -2.42 -26.03 15.75
N ILE A 20 -2.88 -25.31 16.78
CA ILE A 20 -2.91 -23.85 16.81
C ILE A 20 -1.48 -23.28 16.68
N TYR A 21 -0.51 -23.85 17.39
CA TYR A 21 0.88 -23.43 17.32
C TYR A 21 1.46 -23.54 15.90
N TYR A 22 1.25 -24.67 15.22
CA TYR A 22 1.71 -24.87 13.84
C TYR A 22 1.06 -23.90 12.85
N ILE A 23 -0.26 -23.67 12.99
CA ILE A 23 -0.97 -22.70 12.14
C ILE A 23 -0.43 -21.28 12.36
N GLN A 24 -0.25 -20.85 13.61
CA GLN A 24 0.28 -19.52 13.91
C GLN A 24 1.70 -19.34 13.39
N ARG A 25 2.57 -20.36 13.51
CA ARG A 25 3.93 -20.33 12.97
C ARG A 25 3.93 -20.11 11.46
N SER A 26 3.13 -20.88 10.72
CA SER A 26 3.01 -20.74 9.26
C SER A 26 2.52 -19.35 8.85
N ARG A 27 1.57 -18.77 9.60
CA ARG A 27 1.06 -17.41 9.33
C ARG A 27 2.14 -16.35 9.50
N LYS A 28 2.98 -16.45 10.54
CA LYS A 28 4.09 -15.49 10.77
C LYS A 28 5.10 -15.53 9.61
N GLU A 29 5.48 -16.71 9.16
CA GLU A 29 6.43 -16.88 8.05
C GLU A 29 5.88 -16.30 6.73
N LYS A 30 4.59 -16.53 6.44
CA LYS A 30 3.93 -15.92 5.27
C LYS A 30 3.93 -14.40 5.38
N GLN A 31 3.58 -13.84 6.54
CA GLN A 31 3.60 -12.38 6.73
C GLN A 31 4.98 -11.76 6.54
N LEU A 32 6.05 -12.44 6.98
CA LEU A 32 7.43 -11.98 6.75
C LEU A 32 7.78 -11.99 5.27
N LYS A 33 7.40 -13.06 4.55
CA LYS A 33 7.60 -13.15 3.09
C LYS A 33 6.78 -12.12 2.31
N LEU A 34 5.55 -11.82 2.74
CA LEU A 34 4.72 -10.77 2.15
C LEU A 34 5.27 -9.36 2.42
N LYS A 35 5.87 -9.13 3.59
CA LYS A 35 6.59 -7.88 3.88
C LYS A 35 7.79 -7.69 2.95
N GLN A 36 8.45 -8.79 2.58
CA GLN A 36 9.49 -8.85 1.54
C GLN A 36 8.93 -9.01 0.10
N GLY A 37 7.62 -8.86 -0.08
CA GLY A 37 6.93 -9.16 -1.33
C GLY A 37 7.33 -8.28 -2.53
N ILE A 38 6.99 -8.81 -3.71
CA ILE A 38 7.27 -8.29 -5.06
C ILE A 38 7.05 -6.77 -5.15
N GLY A 39 8.11 -6.05 -5.51
CA GLY A 39 8.13 -4.59 -5.66
C GLY A 39 8.90 -3.83 -4.57
N ARG A 40 9.24 -4.48 -3.45
CA ARG A 40 10.09 -3.88 -2.38
C ARG A 40 11.59 -4.09 -2.57
N GLY A 41 11.97 -4.87 -3.57
CA GLY A 41 13.36 -5.19 -3.89
C GLY A 41 13.89 -6.29 -2.99
N VAL A 42 14.76 -7.11 -3.56
CA VAL A 42 15.63 -8.00 -2.80
C VAL A 42 16.57 -7.14 -1.94
N ALA A 43 17.02 -7.66 -0.79
CA ALA A 43 18.01 -6.97 0.04
C ALA A 43 19.26 -6.65 -0.81
N GLY A 44 19.56 -5.36 -0.98
CA GLY A 44 20.65 -4.89 -1.85
C GLY A 44 20.20 -4.30 -3.20
N PHE A 45 18.92 -4.40 -3.56
CA PHE A 45 18.35 -3.75 -4.74
C PHE A 45 17.57 -2.49 -4.30
N GLN A 46 18.03 -1.32 -4.72
CA GLN A 46 17.47 -0.02 -4.30
C GLN A 46 16.12 0.25 -5.01
N THR A 47 15.06 -0.46 -4.62
CA THR A 47 13.69 -0.18 -5.07
C THR A 47 12.92 0.51 -3.97
N GLY A 48 12.38 1.67 -4.30
CA GLY A 48 11.82 2.63 -3.33
C GLY A 48 11.94 4.08 -3.79
N VAL A 49 12.36 4.32 -5.05
CA VAL A 49 12.38 5.65 -5.63
C VAL A 49 10.95 6.16 -5.69
N ARG A 50 10.66 7.13 -4.82
CA ARG A 50 9.37 7.80 -4.78
C ARG A 50 9.22 8.59 -6.08
N ARG A 51 8.15 8.33 -6.83
CA ARG A 51 7.77 9.19 -7.96
C ARG A 51 7.33 10.53 -7.37
N VAL A 52 8.01 11.61 -7.76
CA VAL A 52 7.66 12.96 -7.33
C VAL A 52 7.09 13.71 -8.53
N ALA A 53 5.98 14.41 -8.34
CA ALA A 53 5.40 15.26 -9.37
C ALA A 53 6.36 16.41 -9.69
N ILE A 54 6.74 16.56 -10.95
CA ILE A 54 7.63 17.63 -11.43
C ILE A 54 6.75 18.81 -11.90
N PRO A 55 7.04 20.05 -11.48
CA PRO A 55 6.32 21.23 -11.97
C PRO A 55 6.42 21.39 -13.50
N ALA A 56 5.37 21.93 -14.14
CA ALA A 56 5.27 22.02 -15.60
C ALA A 56 6.44 22.77 -16.26
N ASP A 57 6.87 23.88 -15.67
CA ASP A 57 7.98 24.70 -16.18
C ASP A 57 9.31 23.91 -16.27
N ILE A 58 9.54 23.03 -15.29
CA ILE A 58 10.73 22.17 -15.25
C ILE A 58 10.58 21.01 -16.23
N MET A 59 9.37 20.46 -16.37
CA MET A 59 9.09 19.38 -17.32
C MET A 59 9.37 19.82 -18.77
N GLU A 60 9.04 21.05 -19.15
CA GLU A 60 9.32 21.57 -20.49
C GLU A 60 10.83 21.76 -20.75
N ARG A 61 11.59 22.16 -19.74
CA ARG A 61 13.05 22.27 -19.83
C ARG A 61 13.73 20.91 -19.96
N ILE A 62 13.27 19.93 -19.20
CA ILE A 62 13.71 18.53 -19.34
C ILE A 62 13.38 18.02 -20.74
N ARG A 63 12.19 18.32 -21.27
CA ARG A 63 11.77 17.91 -22.62
C ARG A 63 12.62 18.56 -23.72
N ARG A 64 13.13 19.77 -23.48
CA ARG A 64 14.07 20.48 -24.36
C ARG A 64 15.51 19.95 -24.27
N GLY A 65 15.80 19.03 -23.35
CA GLY A 65 17.14 18.46 -23.16
C GLY A 65 18.09 19.34 -22.34
N GLU A 66 17.56 20.31 -21.59
CA GLU A 66 18.35 21.13 -20.67
C GLU A 66 18.74 20.31 -19.41
N GLN A 67 19.97 20.46 -18.92
CA GLN A 67 20.41 19.80 -17.69
C GLN A 67 19.80 20.51 -16.47
N VAL A 68 18.82 19.88 -15.83
CA VAL A 68 18.17 20.40 -14.61
C VAL A 68 18.65 19.58 -13.40
N SER A 69 19.19 20.27 -12.39
CA SER A 69 19.66 19.63 -11.16
C SER A 69 18.52 19.28 -10.19
N GLY A 70 18.72 18.28 -9.33
CA GLY A 70 17.74 17.85 -8.33
C GLY A 70 17.35 18.95 -7.33
N GLU A 71 18.27 19.86 -7.01
CA GLU A 71 18.01 21.01 -6.15
C GLU A 71 17.06 22.01 -6.81
N GLU A 72 17.14 22.17 -8.13
CA GLU A 72 16.26 23.06 -8.89
C GLU A 72 14.83 22.52 -8.96
N ILE A 73 14.69 21.21 -9.17
CA ILE A 73 13.39 20.51 -9.12
C ILE A 73 12.74 20.71 -7.74
N THR A 74 13.52 20.51 -6.67
CA THR A 74 13.04 20.64 -5.28
C THR A 74 12.60 22.08 -4.98
N ARG A 75 13.38 23.08 -5.42
CA ARG A 75 13.05 24.49 -5.25
C ARG A 75 11.79 24.87 -6.02
N ALA A 76 11.61 24.37 -7.23
CA ALA A 76 10.41 24.59 -8.04
C ALA A 76 9.17 23.95 -7.38
N GLN A 77 9.31 22.75 -6.80
CA GLN A 77 8.24 22.09 -6.06
C GLN A 77 7.82 22.88 -4.81
N GLN A 78 8.79 23.40 -4.04
CA GLN A 78 8.50 24.24 -2.87
C GLN A 78 7.72 25.51 -3.26
N ARG A 79 8.12 26.16 -4.37
CA ARG A 79 7.40 27.33 -4.92
C ARG A 79 5.96 26.98 -5.32
N MET A 80 5.75 25.84 -5.97
CA MET A 80 4.41 25.37 -6.36
C MET A 80 3.54 25.09 -5.12
N ASN A 81 4.08 24.41 -4.10
CA ASN A 81 3.34 24.09 -2.89
C ASN A 81 2.88 25.35 -2.13
N ASN A 82 3.73 26.38 -2.07
CA ASN A 82 3.40 27.66 -1.44
C ASN A 82 2.34 28.45 -2.22
N ASN A 83 2.29 28.31 -3.55
CA ASN A 83 1.31 29.01 -4.41
C ASN A 83 -0.04 28.25 -4.52
N THR A 84 -0.05 26.94 -4.25
CA THR A 84 -1.25 26.09 -4.37
C THR A 84 -2.20 26.20 -3.16
N GLN A 85 -1.81 26.87 -2.06
CA GLN A 85 -2.73 27.15 -0.96
C GLN A 85 -3.91 28.07 -1.36
N SER A 86 -3.89 28.65 -2.55
CA SER A 86 -4.96 29.49 -3.10
C SER A 86 -5.90 28.77 -4.10
N GLY A 87 -5.69 27.49 -4.44
CA GLY A 87 -6.39 26.84 -5.56
C GLY A 87 -6.74 25.36 -5.33
N SER A 88 -7.99 25.13 -4.96
CA SER A 88 -8.64 23.84 -4.68
C SER A 88 -8.71 22.86 -5.88
N ASN A 89 -8.47 21.57 -5.61
CA ASN A 89 -9.07 20.37 -6.24
C ASN A 89 -8.65 19.84 -7.65
N THR A 90 -7.56 20.26 -8.29
CA THR A 90 -7.16 19.69 -9.60
C THR A 90 -6.23 18.46 -9.57
N ASN A 91 -5.60 18.16 -8.42
CA ASN A 91 -4.54 17.14 -8.36
C ASN A 91 -5.01 15.67 -8.52
N LYS A 92 -6.30 15.36 -8.36
CA LYS A 92 -6.81 13.97 -8.50
C LYS A 92 -6.94 13.48 -9.96
N ILE A 93 -6.88 14.40 -10.92
CA ILE A 93 -7.09 14.09 -12.35
C ILE A 93 -5.75 13.72 -13.01
N VAL A 94 -4.65 14.37 -12.62
CA VAL A 94 -3.31 14.14 -13.20
C VAL A 94 -2.80 12.73 -12.90
N ASP A 95 -3.07 12.21 -11.69
CA ASP A 95 -2.69 10.85 -11.30
C ASP A 95 -3.35 9.77 -12.17
N GLN A 96 -4.51 10.06 -12.79
CA GLN A 96 -5.25 9.09 -13.61
C GLN A 96 -4.84 9.08 -15.09
N GLN A 97 -4.29 10.18 -15.61
CA GLN A 97 -3.96 10.31 -17.04
C GLN A 97 -2.76 9.45 -17.47
N TRP A 98 -1.84 9.14 -16.55
CA TRP A 98 -0.62 8.37 -16.84
C TRP A 98 -0.78 6.85 -16.67
N ILE A 99 -1.90 6.40 -16.08
CA ILE A 99 -2.13 5.00 -15.78
C ILE A 99 -2.77 4.34 -17.02
N PRO A 100 -2.14 3.33 -17.66
CA PRO A 100 -2.79 2.62 -18.75
C PRO A 100 -4.07 1.95 -18.24
N SER A 101 -5.17 2.11 -18.98
CA SER A 101 -6.54 1.73 -18.62
C SER A 101 -6.68 0.25 -18.18
N SER A 102 -5.72 -0.60 -18.56
CA SER A 102 -5.63 -2.00 -18.20
C SER A 102 -5.30 -2.27 -16.72
N SER A 103 -4.79 -1.29 -15.98
CA SER A 103 -4.41 -1.45 -14.56
C SER A 103 -5.42 -0.87 -13.55
N THR A 104 -6.46 -0.19 -14.03
CA THR A 104 -7.53 0.43 -13.22
C THR A 104 -8.68 -0.52 -12.84
N SER A 105 -8.67 -1.78 -13.28
CA SER A 105 -9.77 -2.74 -13.09
C SER A 105 -9.80 -3.46 -11.73
N SER A 106 -8.91 -3.12 -10.79
CA SER A 106 -8.78 -3.88 -9.52
C SER A 106 -8.58 -3.03 -8.27
N SER A 107 -9.33 -1.92 -8.14
CA SER A 107 -9.50 -1.25 -6.84
C SER A 107 -10.96 -1.34 -6.38
N PRO A 108 -11.35 -2.40 -5.62
CA PRO A 108 -12.65 -2.43 -4.99
C PRO A 108 -12.63 -1.47 -3.80
N ASN A 109 -13.27 -0.31 -3.97
CA ASN A 109 -13.59 0.61 -2.88
C ASN A 109 -14.50 -0.11 -1.87
N SER A 110 -13.90 -0.63 -0.80
CA SER A 110 -14.53 -1.50 0.22
C SER A 110 -15.62 -0.81 1.06
N ASN A 111 -15.89 0.47 0.82
CA ASN A 111 -16.83 1.26 1.61
C ASN A 111 -18.30 1.18 1.13
N ASN A 112 -18.57 0.68 -0.09
CA ASN A 112 -19.95 0.63 -0.63
C ASN A 112 -20.64 -0.74 -0.50
N ALA A 113 -19.91 -1.82 -0.22
CA ALA A 113 -20.48 -3.18 -0.21
C ALA A 113 -21.43 -3.46 0.97
N LYS A 114 -21.40 -2.67 2.04
CA LYS A 114 -22.27 -2.88 3.22
C LYS A 114 -23.66 -2.26 3.11
N LYS A 115 -23.93 -1.36 2.14
CA LYS A 115 -25.18 -0.58 2.13
C LYS A 115 -26.31 -1.16 1.26
N ILE A 116 -26.05 -2.22 0.48
CA ILE A 116 -27.01 -2.76 -0.50
C ILE A 116 -27.93 -3.87 0.06
N LYS A 117 -27.65 -4.42 1.25
CA LYS A 117 -28.43 -5.57 1.77
C LYS A 117 -29.70 -5.24 2.57
N GLN A 118 -30.05 -3.96 2.76
CA GLN A 118 -31.24 -3.57 3.54
C GLN A 118 -32.40 -2.98 2.72
N ARG A 119 -32.41 -3.16 1.39
CA ARG A 119 -33.57 -2.80 0.57
C ARG A 119 -33.97 -3.97 -0.34
N LYS A 120 -34.59 -4.99 0.24
CA LYS A 120 -35.64 -5.75 -0.46
C LYS A 120 -36.80 -5.97 0.51
N LYS A 121 -37.98 -5.65 -0.03
CA LYS A 121 -39.33 -5.78 0.53
C LYS A 121 -39.54 -7.09 1.27
#